data_AF-A0A2P6VW19-F1
#
_entry.id   AF-A0A2P6VW19-F1
#
_cell.length_a   1.000
_cell.length_b   1.000
_cell.length_c   1.000
_cell.angle_alpha   90.00
_cell.angle_beta   90.00
_cell.angle_gamma   90.00
#
_symmetry.space_group_name_H-M   'P 1'
#
loop_
_entity.id
_entity.type
_entity.pdbx_description
1 polymer ?
#
loop_
_entity_poly.entity_id
_entity_poly.type
_entity_poly.pdbx_seq_one_letter_code
_entity_poly.pdbx_strand_id
1 'polypeptide(L)' 'MPSTASSSAQQVNRFERARIIGARSLQISSGAPILVPVEPEEALDPIKVAEKEFEAGTIPITVLRAESGTTEDKRRR' A
#
# COMPACT_ATOMS: atom_id res chain seq x y z
N MET A 1 -7.03 30.20 -4.42
CA MET A 1 -7.34 28.97 -3.64
C MET A 1 -7.84 27.92 -4.64
N PRO A 2 -7.40 26.64 -4.64
CA PRO A 2 -6.68 25.90 -3.61
C PRO A 2 -5.29 25.35 -4.03
N SER A 3 -4.47 25.14 -3.00
CA SER A 3 -3.29 24.26 -2.82
C SER A 3 -2.71 23.48 -4.02
N THR A 4 -1.57 23.94 -4.53
CA THR A 4 -0.56 23.10 -5.21
C THR A 4 0.47 22.62 -4.19
N ALA A 5 0.09 21.69 -3.32
CA ALA A 5 1.08 20.96 -2.53
C ALA A 5 1.81 19.99 -3.48
N SER A 6 2.95 20.45 -3.98
CA SER A 6 3.92 19.69 -4.77
C SER A 6 4.15 18.33 -4.14
N SER A 7 3.66 17.31 -4.84
CA SER A 7 3.97 15.89 -4.69
C SER A 7 5.47 15.73 -4.48
N SER A 8 5.88 15.53 -3.23
CA SER A 8 7.16 14.88 -2.99
C SER A 8 6.93 13.45 -3.41
N ALA A 9 7.64 13.01 -4.45
CA ALA A 9 7.79 11.61 -4.80
C ALA A 9 8.46 10.91 -3.60
N GLN A 10 7.65 10.60 -2.59
CA GLN A 10 8.08 10.02 -1.33
C GLN A 10 8.46 8.58 -1.64
N GLN A 11 9.75 8.37 -1.79
CA GLN A 11 10.35 7.05 -1.86
C GLN A 11 9.78 6.20 -0.72
N VAL A 12 8.99 5.17 -1.07
CA VAL A 12 8.45 4.23 -0.09
C VAL A 12 9.59 3.61 0.72
N ASN A 13 9.51 3.71 2.03
CA ASN A 13 10.47 3.03 2.90
C ASN A 13 10.28 1.51 2.81
N ARG A 14 11.33 0.72 3.10
CA ARG A 14 11.27 -0.76 3.12
C ARG A 14 10.09 -1.30 3.95
N PHE A 15 9.74 -0.62 5.03
CA PHE A 15 8.63 -0.98 5.90
C PHE A 15 7.27 -0.68 5.27
N GLU A 16 7.14 0.46 4.59
CA GLU A 16 5.92 0.82 3.86
C GLU A 16 5.72 -0.15 2.70
N ARG A 17 6.78 -0.44 1.93
CA ARG A 17 6.77 -1.46 0.86
C ARG A 17 6.29 -2.81 1.38
N ALA A 18 6.90 -3.32 2.45
CA ALA A 18 6.51 -4.60 3.05
C ALA A 18 5.04 -4.61 3.50
N ARG A 19 4.55 -3.50 4.06
CA ARG A 19 3.16 -3.38 4.52
C ARG A 19 2.16 -3.33 3.37
N ILE A 20 2.49 -2.62 2.28
CA ILE A 20 1.65 -2.55 1.07
C ILE A 20 1.54 -3.95 0.45
N ILE A 21 2.68 -4.63 0.24
CA ILE A 21 2.71 -5.98 -0.34
C ILE A 21 1.96 -6.96 0.55
N GLY A 22 2.17 -6.93 1.87
CA GLY A 22 1.47 -7.82 2.80
C GLY A 22 -0.05 -7.58 2.87
N ALA A 23 -0.49 -6.32 2.84
CA ALA A 23 -1.92 -6.01 2.78
C ALA A 23 -2.54 -6.44 1.44
N ARG A 24 -1.81 -6.25 0.33
CA ARG A 24 -2.29 -6.62 -1.00
C ARG A 24 -2.33 -8.13 -1.21
N SER A 25 -1.33 -8.87 -0.75
CA SER A 25 -1.33 -10.33 -0.81
C SER A 25 -2.52 -10.93 -0.06
N LEU A 26 -2.89 -10.37 1.09
CA LEU A 26 -4.08 -10.80 1.84
C LEU A 26 -5.37 -10.59 1.06
N GLN A 27 -5.50 -9.47 0.33
CA GLN A 27 -6.66 -9.21 -0.52
C GLN A 27 -6.76 -10.27 -1.64
N ILE A 28 -5.64 -10.58 -2.29
CA ILE A 28 -5.57 -11.59 -3.36
C ILE A 28 -5.95 -12.97 -2.82
N SER A 29 -5.41 -13.36 -1.66
CA SER A 29 -5.79 -14.62 -0.97
C SER A 29 -7.28 -14.68 -0.64
N SER A 30 -7.93 -13.53 -0.47
CA SER A 30 -9.36 -13.40 -0.19
C SER A 30 -10.21 -13.36 -1.47
N GLY A 31 -9.62 -13.62 -2.65
CA GLY A 31 -10.30 -13.64 -3.95
C GLY A 31 -10.51 -12.25 -4.57
N ALA A 32 -9.77 -11.23 -4.13
CA ALA A 32 -9.81 -9.92 -4.78
C ALA A 32 -9.27 -9.99 -6.22
N PRO A 33 -9.81 -9.17 -7.15
CA PRO A 33 -9.35 -9.15 -8.52
C PRO A 33 -7.90 -8.64 -8.63
N ILE A 34 -7.13 -9.35 -9.46
CA ILE A 34 -5.75 -9.01 -9.82
C ILE A 34 -5.81 -8.05 -11.02
N LEU A 35 -5.07 -6.96 -10.96
CA LEU A 35 -5.10 -5.89 -11.97
C LEU A 35 -3.98 -6.01 -13.01
N VAL A 36 -3.05 -6.94 -12.82
CA VAL A 36 -1.92 -7.21 -13.71
C VAL A 36 -2.09 -8.60 -14.34
N PRO A 37 -1.74 -8.78 -15.63
CA PRO A 37 -1.68 -10.11 -16.23
C PRO A 37 -0.61 -10.96 -15.53
N VAL A 38 -1.05 -12.00 -14.83
CA VAL A 38 -0.18 -12.99 -14.20
C VAL A 38 -0.45 -14.36 -14.80
N GLU A 39 0.60 -15.17 -14.92
CA GLU A 39 0.43 -16.55 -15.35
C GLU A 39 -0.30 -17.36 -14.27
N PRO A 40 -1.06 -18.40 -14.62
CA PRO A 40 -1.80 -19.20 -13.64
C PRO A 40 -0.89 -19.84 -12.57
N GLU A 41 0.36 -20.12 -12.91
CA GLU A 41 1.36 -20.64 -11.96
C GLU A 41 1.78 -19.60 -10.92
N GLU A 42 1.78 -18.32 -11.28
CA GLU A 42 2.17 -17.22 -10.40
C GLU A 42 0.99 -16.75 -9.54
N ALA A 43 -0.23 -16.90 -10.05
CA ALA A 43 -1.47 -16.64 -9.31
C ALA A 43 -1.63 -17.52 -8.05
N LEU A 44 -0.89 -18.64 -7.98
CA LEU A 44 -0.84 -19.52 -6.80
C LEU A 44 -0.13 -18.87 -5.60
N ASP A 45 0.74 -17.88 -5.84
CA ASP A 45 1.52 -17.20 -4.81
C ASP A 45 1.07 -15.73 -4.66
N PRO A 46 0.15 -15.42 -3.71
CA PRO A 46 -0.40 -14.08 -3.53
C PRO A 46 0.66 -12.99 -3.28
N ILE A 47 1.80 -13.38 -2.69
CA ILE A 47 2.92 -12.48 -2.43
C ILE A 47 3.59 -12.07 -3.74
N LYS A 48 3.86 -13.03 -4.64
CA LYS A 48 4.50 -12.74 -5.94
C LYS A 48 3.61 -11.87 -6.82
N VAL A 49 2.30 -12.15 -6.81
CA VAL A 49 1.31 -11.30 -7.50
C VAL A 49 1.32 -9.87 -6.95
N ALA A 50 1.29 -9.72 -5.62
CA ALA A 50 1.36 -8.40 -4.99
C ALA A 50 2.68 -7.66 -5.31
N GLU A 51 3.82 -8.36 -5.37
CA GLU A 51 5.10 -7.78 -5.78
C GLU A 51 5.05 -7.26 -7.23
N LYS A 52 4.51 -8.06 -8.16
CA LYS A 52 4.34 -7.63 -9.56
C LYS A 52 3.42 -6.43 -9.69
N GLU A 53 2.30 -6.40 -8.97
CA GLU A 53 1.42 -5.24 -8.97
C GLU A 53 2.08 -3.99 -8.37
N PHE A 54 2.94 -4.18 -7.36
CA PHE A 54 3.71 -3.09 -6.75
C PHE A 54 4.71 -2.50 -7.76
N GLU A 55 5.44 -3.35 -8.48
CA GLU A 55 6.39 -2.94 -9.52
C GLU A 55 5.68 -2.26 -10.71
N ALA A 56 4.47 -2.73 -11.06
CA ALA A 56 3.61 -2.10 -12.05
C ALA A 56 2.92 -0.82 -11.55
N GLY A 57 3.09 -0.43 -10.28
CA GLY A 57 2.46 0.75 -9.69
C GLY A 57 0.93 0.73 -9.70
N THR A 58 0.32 -0.46 -9.78
CA THR A 58 -1.14 -0.63 -9.97
C THR A 58 -1.86 -0.95 -8.66
N ILE A 59 -1.14 -1.09 -7.54
CA ILE A 59 -1.76 -1.39 -6.24
C ILE A 59 -2.67 -0.23 -5.80
N PRO A 60 -3.97 -0.49 -5.56
CA PRO A 60 -4.91 0.53 -5.12
C PRO A 60 -4.81 0.80 -3.60
N ILE A 61 -3.60 1.02 -3.09
CA ILE A 61 -3.31 1.28 -1.67
C ILE A 61 -2.47 2.55 -1.58
N THR A 62 -2.93 3.52 -0.80
CA THR A 62 -2.20 4.77 -0.54
C THR A 62 -1.58 4.72 0.85
N VAL A 63 -0.30 5.09 0.96
CA VAL A 63 0.37 5.25 2.25
C VAL A 63 -0.05 6.59 2.86
N LEU A 64 -0.84 6.55 3.92
CA LEU A 64 -1.13 7.73 4.73
C LEU A 64 -0.03 7.87 5.79
N ARG A 65 0.78 8.92 5.68
CA ARG A 65 1.73 9.30 6.74
C ARG A 65 1.01 10.24 7.69
N ALA A 66 0.81 9.80 8.93
CA ALA A 66 0.38 10.72 9.97
C ALA A 66 1.51 11.75 10.18
N GLU A 67 1.30 12.99 9.74
CA GLU A 67 2.06 14.11 10.26
C GLU A 67 1.90 14.10 11.78
N SER A 68 3.00 14.28 12.51
CA SER A 68 3.10 14.12 13.96
C SER A 68 1.87 14.70 14.68
N GLY A 69 0.91 13.83 14.95
CA GLY A 69 -0.28 14.19 15.70
C GLY A 69 0.17 14.50 17.11
N THR A 70 0.04 15.75 17.51
CA THR A 70 0.00 16.13 18.91
C THR A 70 -1.06 15.26 19.57
N THR A 71 -0.64 14.20 20.25
CA THR A 71 -1.49 13.40 21.12
C THR A 71 -1.92 14.33 22.24
N GLU A 72 -3.04 15.03 22.08
CA GLU A 72 -3.73 15.63 23.21
C GLU A 72 -4.22 14.49 24.10
N ASP A 73 -3.41 14.16 25.09
CA ASP A 73 -3.71 13.23 26.17
C ASP A 73 -4.87 13.78 27.00
N LYS A 74 -6.11 13.47 26.59
CA LYS A 74 -7.33 13.81 27.35
C LYS A 74 -7.61 12.79 28.46
N ARG A 75 -6.57 12.26 29.12
CA ARG A 75 -6.68 11.53 30.40
C ARG A 75 -6.46 12.44 31.60
N ARG A 76 -7.34 13.42 31.79
CA ARG A 76 -7.55 14.06 33.10
C ARG A 76 -9.01 14.47 33.24
N ARG A 77 -9.87 13.57 33.73
CA ARG A 77 -10.92 13.83 34.72
C ARG A 77 -11.28 12.52 35.43
#